data_AF-W8VS38-F1
#
_entry.id   AF-W8VS38-F1
#
_cell.length_a   1.000
_cell.length_b   1.000
_cell.length_c   1.000
_cell.angle_alpha   90.00
_cell.angle_beta   90.00
_cell.angle_gamma   90.00
#
_symmetry.space_group_name_H-M   'P 1'
#
loop_
_entity.id
_entity.type
_entity.pdbx_description
1 polymer ?
#
loop_
_entity_poly.entity_id
_entity_poly.type
_entity_poly.pdbx_seq_one_letter_code
_entity_poly.pdbx_strand_id
1 'polypeptide(L)'
;MFEEFKSLFIWMSNSEEKGFLFTVPTFDEGIHLSIGFDQKRKEFNIHFTNDNINEPGAKRRDFILVIPSFRFFLMMYRFTDFMKVNLLNLILRNRSNLGKLKKYNFILMPLENENIEQTDIFKITKNGRKWKPRTDINPSIFTDNLKYAADFKKLQKSGYIAYKLKGSHLSMQGIIFNFPEFQRMFFVPIKQYNRQGSQLLVSIYNYLNYYPTKENLPFRELLYKRLSNN
;
A
#
# COMPACT_ATOMS: atom_id res chain seq x y z
N MET A 1 2.91 -22.87 -7.44
CA MET A 1 3.06 -21.68 -6.56
C MET A 1 4.53 -21.53 -6.25
N PHE A 2 5.13 -20.36 -6.49
CA PHE A 2 6.56 -20.14 -6.26
C PHE A 2 6.88 -20.34 -4.77
N GLU A 3 7.95 -21.09 -4.45
CA GLU A 3 8.32 -21.41 -3.06
C GLU A 3 8.51 -20.17 -2.19
N GLU A 4 8.90 -19.06 -2.82
CA GLU A 4 9.03 -17.71 -2.26
C GLU A 4 7.74 -17.21 -1.58
N PHE A 5 6.55 -17.66 -1.98
CA PHE A 5 5.30 -17.26 -1.33
C PHE A 5 5.04 -18.01 0.00
N LYS A 6 5.71 -19.14 0.25
CA LYS A 6 5.52 -19.93 1.48
C LYS A 6 6.09 -19.22 2.72
N SER A 7 7.12 -18.40 2.52
CA SER A 7 7.75 -17.60 3.59
C SER A 7 6.95 -16.34 3.92
N LEU A 8 6.06 -15.88 3.02
CA LEU A 8 5.26 -14.68 3.23
C LEU A 8 4.28 -14.83 4.40
N PHE A 9 4.27 -13.83 5.27
CA PHE A 9 3.27 -13.69 6.32
C PHE A 9 3.10 -12.22 6.67
N ILE A 10 1.97 -11.90 7.28
CA ILE A 10 1.78 -10.65 7.99
C ILE A 10 1.53 -11.03 9.44
N TRP A 11 2.25 -10.39 10.36
CA TRP A 11 2.02 -10.56 11.79
C TRP A 11 1.70 -9.22 12.44
N MET A 12 0.66 -9.22 13.24
CA MET A 12 0.20 -8.06 13.98
C MET A 12 0.12 -8.41 15.46
N SER A 13 0.67 -7.55 16.30
CA SER A 13 0.52 -7.66 17.75
C SER A 13 0.23 -6.30 18.34
N ASN A 14 -0.60 -6.28 19.37
CA ASN A 14 -0.89 -5.09 20.15
C ASN A 14 -1.01 -5.51 21.61
N SER A 15 -0.30 -4.83 22.50
CA SER A 15 -0.50 -4.95 23.94
C SER A 15 -0.35 -3.59 24.62
N GLU A 16 -1.03 -3.41 25.74
CA GLU A 16 -0.96 -2.17 26.51
C GLU A 16 0.45 -1.86 26.98
N GLU A 17 1.27 -2.88 27.26
CA GLU A 17 2.64 -2.70 27.75
C GLU A 17 3.66 -2.45 26.63
N LYS A 18 3.57 -3.18 25.51
CA LYS A 18 4.58 -3.16 24.44
C LYS A 18 4.20 -2.23 23.29
N GLY A 19 2.93 -1.86 23.19
CA GLY A 19 2.37 -1.11 22.07
C GLY A 19 2.05 -2.00 20.87
N PHE A 20 2.05 -1.40 19.68
CA PHE A 20 1.67 -2.05 18.44
C PHE A 20 2.90 -2.49 17.65
N LEU A 21 2.80 -3.63 16.96
CA LEU A 21 3.83 -4.11 16.05
C LEU A 21 3.17 -4.77 14.84
N PHE A 22 3.57 -4.31 13.66
CA PHE A 22 3.27 -4.92 12.37
C PHE A 22 4.57 -5.45 11.78
N THR A 23 4.61 -6.73 11.43
CA THR A 23 5.80 -7.42 10.93
C THR A 23 5.51 -8.11 9.62
N VAL A 24 6.42 -7.95 8.67
CA VAL A 24 6.43 -8.64 7.37
C VAL A 24 7.80 -9.28 7.14
N PRO A 25 7.88 -10.48 6.56
CA PRO A 25 9.15 -11.10 6.23
C PRO A 25 9.84 -10.36 5.09
N THR A 26 11.15 -10.54 5.02
CA THR A 26 11.93 -10.22 3.83
C THR A 26 12.13 -11.48 2.97
N PHE A 27 12.83 -11.35 1.85
CA PHE A 27 13.26 -12.51 1.08
C PHE A 27 14.44 -13.24 1.74
N ASP A 28 15.13 -12.60 2.68
CA ASP A 28 16.24 -13.20 3.41
C ASP A 28 15.72 -14.00 4.61
N GLU A 29 16.21 -15.23 4.75
CA GLU A 29 15.80 -16.12 5.83
C GLU A 29 16.14 -15.55 7.21
N GLY A 30 15.17 -15.59 8.13
CA GLY A 30 15.33 -15.06 9.48
C GLY A 30 15.34 -13.53 9.57
N ILE A 31 15.18 -12.80 8.47
CA ILE A 31 15.12 -11.34 8.46
C ILE A 31 13.70 -10.86 8.18
N HIS A 32 13.18 -9.97 9.02
CA HIS A 32 11.86 -9.38 8.87
C HIS A 32 11.86 -7.87 9.12
N LEU A 33 10.99 -7.15 8.41
CA LEU A 33 10.74 -5.73 8.59
C LEU A 33 9.58 -5.54 9.57
N SER A 34 9.79 -4.65 10.54
CA SER A 34 8.81 -4.31 11.55
C SER A 34 8.50 -2.81 11.56
N ILE A 35 7.22 -2.48 11.63
CA ILE A 35 6.70 -1.13 11.91
C ILE A 35 6.04 -1.21 13.28
N GLY A 36 6.61 -0.52 14.26
CA GLY A 36 6.20 -0.59 15.65
C GLY A 36 5.86 0.76 16.24
N PHE A 37 4.97 0.75 17.24
CA PHE A 37 4.78 1.81 18.20
C PHE A 37 5.21 1.29 19.57
N ASP A 38 6.29 1.85 20.13
CA ASP A 38 6.75 1.53 21.48
C ASP A 38 6.00 2.41 22.49
N GLN A 39 5.18 1.77 23.32
CA GLN A 39 4.36 2.46 24.30
C GLN A 39 5.19 3.14 25.41
N LYS A 40 6.31 2.54 25.83
CA LYS A 40 7.14 3.06 26.92
C LYS A 40 7.90 4.31 26.48
N ARG A 41 8.46 4.27 25.27
CA ARG A 41 9.22 5.39 24.68
C ARG A 41 8.33 6.40 23.95
N LYS A 42 7.07 6.06 23.70
CA LYS A 42 6.10 6.86 22.95
C LYS A 42 6.63 7.24 21.56
N GLU A 43 7.24 6.28 20.88
CA GLU A 43 7.86 6.47 19.56
C GLU A 43 7.35 5.45 18.55
N PHE A 44 7.25 5.88 17.29
CA PHE A 44 7.13 4.98 16.16
C PHE A 44 8.52 4.62 15.65
N ASN A 45 8.69 3.38 15.25
CA ASN A 45 9.93 2.91 14.68
C ASN A 45 9.68 1.98 13.49
N ILE A 46 10.64 1.98 12.57
CA ILE A 46 10.74 1.06 11.45
C ILE A 46 12.12 0.44 11.53
N HIS A 47 12.19 -0.88 11.57
CA HIS A 47 13.46 -1.59 11.70
C HIS A 47 13.42 -2.97 11.06
N PHE A 48 14.58 -3.42 10.57
CA PHE A 48 14.79 -4.83 10.31
C PHE A 48 15.17 -5.54 11.61
N THR A 49 14.75 -6.80 11.74
CA THR A 49 15.21 -7.70 12.79
C THR A 49 15.81 -8.93 12.15
N ASN A 50 17.00 -9.33 12.59
CA ASN A 50 17.64 -10.57 12.19
C ASN A 50 17.56 -11.59 13.34
N ASP A 51 16.69 -12.59 13.17
CA ASP A 51 16.46 -13.66 14.14
C ASP A 51 17.57 -14.71 14.15
N ASN A 52 18.48 -14.71 13.16
CA ASN A 52 19.63 -15.61 13.12
C ASN A 52 20.72 -15.21 14.13
N ILE A 53 20.69 -13.96 14.62
CA ILE A 53 21.64 -13.47 15.63
C ILE A 53 21.19 -13.95 17.01
N ASN A 54 21.75 -15.08 17.48
CA ASN A 54 21.38 -15.69 18.75
C ASN A 54 22.23 -15.27 19.96
N GLU A 55 23.27 -14.46 19.74
CA GLU A 55 24.18 -14.01 20.80
C GLU A 55 23.50 -13.07 21.82
N PRO A 56 23.68 -13.31 23.13
CA PRO A 56 23.18 -12.40 24.17
C PRO A 56 23.82 -11.00 24.04
N GLY A 57 22.99 -9.96 24.06
CA GLY A 57 23.45 -8.56 23.97
C GLY A 57 23.78 -8.07 22.55
N ALA A 58 23.81 -8.95 21.54
CA ALA A 58 24.04 -8.55 20.16
C ALA A 58 22.88 -7.71 19.61
N LYS A 59 23.20 -6.69 18.82
CA LYS A 59 22.22 -5.80 18.20
C LYS A 59 21.49 -6.52 17.07
N ARG A 60 20.29 -7.05 17.36
CA ARG A 60 19.44 -7.76 16.38
C ARG A 60 18.63 -6.84 15.47
N ARG A 61 18.40 -5.59 15.91
CA ARG A 61 17.53 -4.62 15.25
C ARG A 61 18.32 -3.54 14.56
N ASP A 62 18.06 -3.34 13.28
CA ASP A 62 18.59 -2.23 12.50
C ASP A 62 17.49 -1.21 12.21
N PHE A 63 17.57 -0.05 12.86
CA PHE A 63 16.53 0.97 12.83
C PHE A 63 16.71 1.89 11.62
N ILE A 64 15.68 1.93 10.77
CA ILE A 64 15.61 2.78 9.58
C ILE A 64 15.02 4.14 9.95
N LEU A 65 14.00 4.13 10.81
CA LEU A 65 13.31 5.32 11.28
C LEU A 65 12.96 5.15 12.76
N VAL A 66 13.25 6.17 13.55
CA VAL A 66 12.66 6.34 14.90
C VAL A 66 12.16 7.77 15.01
N ILE A 67 10.90 7.93 15.40
CA ILE A 67 10.26 9.24 15.48
C ILE A 67 9.29 9.28 16.68
N PRO A 68 9.33 10.34 17.51
CA PRO A 68 8.35 10.51 18.58
C PRO A 68 6.92 10.50 18.04
N SER A 69 6.01 9.87 18.78
CA SER A 69 4.60 9.71 18.40
C SER A 69 3.92 11.02 18.04
N PHE A 70 4.13 12.07 18.85
CA PHE A 70 3.62 13.40 18.55
C PHE A 70 4.06 13.91 17.17
N ARG A 71 5.35 13.78 16.83
CA ARG A 71 5.87 14.21 15.51
C ARG A 71 5.33 13.33 14.38
N PHE A 72 5.21 12.03 14.60
CA PHE A 72 4.60 11.12 13.64
C PHE A 72 3.15 11.49 13.33
N PHE A 73 2.32 11.72 14.36
CA PHE A 73 0.93 12.12 14.17
C PHE A 73 0.79 13.50 13.53
N LEU A 74 1.64 14.46 13.91
CA LEU A 74 1.68 15.78 13.27
C LEU A 74 2.04 15.67 11.78
N MET A 75 3.00 14.82 11.44
CA MET A 75 3.40 14.51 10.06
C MET A 75 2.23 13.87 9.29
N MET A 76 1.60 12.84 9.86
CA MET A 76 0.44 12.16 9.27
C MET A 76 -0.73 13.12 9.03
N TYR A 77 -1.04 13.97 10.01
CA TYR A 77 -2.11 14.96 9.90
C TYR A 77 -1.87 15.91 8.71
N ARG A 78 -0.69 16.53 8.65
CA ARG A 78 -0.31 17.45 7.56
C ARG A 78 -0.39 16.80 6.18
N PHE A 79 0.10 15.57 6.05
CA PHE A 79 0.09 14.87 4.77
C PHE A 79 -1.27 14.30 4.40
N THR A 80 -2.11 13.94 5.36
CA THR A 80 -3.45 13.43 5.09
C THR A 80 -4.30 14.49 4.39
N ASP A 81 -4.28 15.72 4.90
CA ASP A 81 -5.06 16.81 4.30
C ASP A 81 -4.52 17.19 2.92
N PHE A 82 -3.19 17.29 2.79
CA PHE A 82 -2.54 17.49 1.50
C PHE A 82 -2.93 16.39 0.50
N MET A 83 -2.95 15.12 0.92
CA MET A 83 -3.30 13.99 0.06
C MET A 83 -4.76 14.01 -0.35
N LYS A 84 -5.69 14.28 0.57
CA LYS A 84 -7.12 14.36 0.27
C LYS A 84 -7.42 15.44 -0.76
N VAL A 85 -6.91 16.66 -0.56
CA VAL A 85 -7.13 17.78 -1.47
C VAL A 85 -6.53 17.50 -2.85
N ASN A 86 -5.29 17.01 -2.90
CA ASN A 86 -4.64 16.70 -4.18
C ASN A 86 -5.29 15.54 -4.91
N LEU A 87 -5.71 14.49 -4.20
CA LEU A 87 -6.39 13.35 -4.81
C LEU A 87 -7.74 13.77 -5.37
N LEU A 88 -8.51 14.57 -4.63
CA LEU A 88 -9.78 15.11 -5.11
C LEU A 88 -9.57 15.96 -6.36
N ASN A 89 -8.60 16.88 -6.33
CA ASN A 89 -8.25 17.69 -7.50
C ASN A 89 -7.81 16.83 -8.69
N LEU A 90 -7.02 15.77 -8.46
CA LEU A 90 -6.60 14.84 -9.50
C LEU A 90 -7.82 14.13 -10.13
N ILE A 91 -8.73 13.63 -9.30
CA ILE A 91 -9.96 12.97 -9.76
C ILE A 91 -10.79 13.95 -10.59
N LEU A 92 -11.09 15.14 -10.05
CA LEU A 92 -11.97 16.13 -10.68
C LEU A 92 -11.43 16.64 -12.02
N ARG A 93 -10.11 16.76 -12.18
CA ARG A 93 -9.46 17.15 -13.44
C ARG A 93 -9.55 16.09 -14.53
N ASN A 94 -9.70 14.82 -14.15
CA ASN A 94 -9.68 13.68 -15.07
C ASN A 94 -11.10 13.20 -15.43
N ARG A 95 -12.01 14.12 -15.76
CA ARG A 95 -13.38 13.79 -16.17
C ARG A 95 -13.37 12.95 -17.45
N SER A 96 -14.12 11.85 -17.43
CA SER A 96 -14.26 10.91 -18.54
C SER A 96 -15.72 10.53 -18.76
N ASN A 97 -15.98 9.63 -19.71
CA ASN A 97 -17.28 9.03 -19.94
C ASN A 97 -17.13 7.58 -20.45
N LEU A 98 -18.22 6.82 -20.37
CA LEU A 98 -18.25 5.41 -20.79
C LEU A 98 -17.82 5.22 -22.25
N GLY A 99 -18.25 6.10 -23.16
CA GLY A 99 -17.91 6.00 -24.58
C GLY A 99 -16.40 6.08 -24.83
N LYS A 100 -15.71 7.01 -24.16
CA LYS A 100 -14.25 7.12 -24.21
C LYS A 100 -13.56 5.87 -23.65
N LEU A 101 -14.07 5.31 -22.56
CA LEU A 101 -13.48 4.13 -21.91
C LEU A 101 -13.69 2.85 -22.72
N LYS A 102 -14.86 2.67 -23.33
CA LYS A 102 -15.16 1.53 -24.20
C LYS A 102 -14.20 1.43 -25.38
N LYS A 103 -13.79 2.57 -25.97
CA LYS A 103 -12.79 2.61 -27.05
C LYS A 103 -11.44 1.98 -26.67
N TYR A 104 -11.10 1.93 -25.38
CA TYR A 104 -9.83 1.39 -24.92
C TYR A 104 -9.87 -0.10 -24.58
N ASN A 105 -11.05 -0.74 -24.62
CA ASN A 105 -11.24 -2.15 -24.26
C ASN A 105 -10.59 -2.53 -22.92
N PHE A 106 -10.78 -1.70 -21.90
CA PHE A 106 -10.21 -1.97 -20.58
C PHE A 106 -10.89 -3.18 -19.92
N ILE A 107 -10.07 -3.95 -19.21
CA ILE A 107 -10.51 -4.95 -18.23
C ILE A 107 -10.59 -4.23 -16.89
N LEU A 108 -11.74 -4.27 -16.24
CA LEU A 108 -12.01 -3.56 -15.00
C LEU A 108 -12.09 -4.55 -13.84
N MET A 109 -11.41 -4.20 -12.75
CA MET A 109 -11.49 -4.89 -11.47
C MET A 109 -12.05 -3.91 -10.44
N PRO A 110 -13.12 -4.25 -9.71
CA PRO A 110 -13.63 -3.36 -8.66
C PRO A 110 -12.60 -3.21 -7.53
N LEU A 111 -12.45 -2.00 -6.99
CA LEU A 111 -11.55 -1.72 -5.85
C LEU A 111 -12.04 -2.39 -4.56
N GLU A 112 -13.35 -2.40 -4.38
CA GLU A 112 -14.04 -3.09 -3.30
C GLU A 112 -14.78 -4.26 -3.91
N ASN A 113 -14.42 -5.46 -3.49
CA ASN A 113 -15.03 -6.68 -3.98
C ASN A 113 -15.70 -7.39 -2.82
N GLU A 114 -17.02 -7.22 -2.72
CA GLU A 114 -17.85 -7.82 -1.68
C GLU A 114 -17.87 -9.36 -1.76
N ASN A 115 -17.46 -9.94 -2.89
CA ASN A 115 -17.48 -11.38 -3.12
C ASN A 115 -16.15 -12.08 -2.77
N ILE A 116 -15.16 -11.36 -2.26
CA ILE A 116 -13.88 -11.94 -1.82
C ILE A 116 -13.74 -11.69 -0.33
N GLU A 117 -13.80 -12.75 0.46
CA GLU A 117 -13.47 -12.67 1.87
C GLU A 117 -11.95 -12.74 2.07
N GLN A 118 -11.46 -12.15 3.16
CA GLN A 118 -10.04 -12.22 3.51
C GLN A 118 -9.56 -13.67 3.69
N THR A 119 -10.45 -14.55 4.13
CA THR A 119 -10.26 -15.99 4.36
C THR A 119 -10.08 -16.79 3.07
N ASP A 120 -10.51 -16.26 1.93
CA ASP A 120 -10.32 -16.86 0.61
C ASP A 120 -8.87 -16.75 0.14
N ILE A 121 -8.18 -15.67 0.55
CA ILE A 121 -6.80 -15.36 0.14
C ILE A 121 -5.82 -15.75 1.25
N PHE A 122 -6.19 -15.54 2.51
CA PHE A 122 -5.29 -15.72 3.65
C PHE A 122 -5.80 -16.76 4.65
N LYS A 123 -4.90 -17.65 5.07
CA LYS A 123 -5.06 -18.44 6.28
C LYS A 123 -4.74 -17.56 7.49
N ILE A 124 -5.78 -17.24 8.26
CA ILE A 124 -5.68 -16.45 9.48
C ILE A 124 -5.51 -17.38 10.68
N THR A 125 -4.46 -17.15 11.47
CA THR A 125 -4.08 -17.97 12.63
C THR A 125 -3.70 -17.10 13.83
N LYS A 126 -3.46 -17.74 14.98
CA LYS A 126 -3.05 -17.06 16.23
C LYS A 126 -4.04 -15.95 16.62
N ASN A 127 -5.33 -16.29 16.66
CA ASN A 127 -6.43 -15.39 17.04
C ASN A 127 -6.44 -14.09 16.21
N GLY A 128 -6.36 -14.21 14.88
CA GLY A 128 -6.39 -13.05 13.99
C GLY A 128 -5.04 -12.36 13.78
N ARG A 129 -4.00 -12.72 14.52
CA ARG A 129 -2.71 -12.01 14.51
C ARG A 129 -1.79 -12.36 13.35
N LYS A 130 -1.89 -13.58 12.81
CA LYS A 130 -0.96 -14.06 11.77
C LYS A 130 -1.72 -14.46 10.52
N TRP A 131 -1.43 -13.76 9.44
CA TRP A 131 -2.06 -13.96 8.14
C TRP A 131 -1.00 -14.54 7.20
N LYS A 132 -1.32 -15.66 6.55
CA LYS A 132 -0.44 -16.29 5.56
C LYS A 132 -1.21 -16.52 4.27
N PRO A 133 -0.62 -16.27 3.08
CA PRO A 133 -1.26 -16.64 1.83
C PRO A 133 -1.62 -18.12 1.85
N ARG A 134 -2.83 -18.44 1.39
CA ARG A 134 -3.24 -19.83 1.19
C ARG A 134 -2.42 -20.45 0.07
N THR A 135 -2.10 -21.73 0.19
CA THR A 135 -1.39 -22.47 -0.87
C THR A 135 -2.33 -23.02 -1.95
N ASP A 136 -3.62 -23.02 -1.65
CA ASP A 136 -4.72 -23.62 -2.40
C ASP A 136 -5.70 -22.56 -2.92
N ILE A 137 -5.24 -21.32 -3.16
CA ILE A 137 -6.09 -20.24 -3.67
C ILE A 137 -6.66 -20.64 -5.03
N ASN A 138 -7.99 -20.62 -5.15
CA ASN A 138 -8.67 -20.79 -6.43
C ASN A 138 -8.46 -19.52 -7.27
N PRO A 139 -7.76 -19.58 -8.42
CA PRO A 139 -7.52 -18.41 -9.26
C PRO A 139 -8.82 -17.75 -9.76
N SER A 140 -9.93 -18.50 -9.82
CA SER A 140 -11.22 -17.97 -10.28
C SER A 140 -11.70 -16.79 -9.43
N ILE A 141 -11.34 -16.76 -8.14
CA ILE A 141 -11.66 -15.67 -7.21
C ILE A 141 -11.23 -14.30 -7.77
N PHE A 142 -10.09 -14.24 -8.48
CA PHE A 142 -9.63 -13.01 -9.11
C PHE A 142 -10.26 -12.77 -10.49
N THR A 143 -10.46 -13.83 -11.28
CA THR A 143 -10.93 -13.69 -12.67
C THR A 143 -12.43 -13.49 -12.79
N ASP A 144 -13.23 -14.05 -11.88
CA ASP A 144 -14.70 -13.98 -11.90
C ASP A 144 -15.20 -12.55 -11.68
N ASN A 145 -14.33 -11.70 -11.14
CA ASN A 145 -14.60 -10.29 -10.84
C ASN A 145 -14.05 -9.34 -11.91
N LEU A 146 -13.34 -9.85 -12.91
CA LEU A 146 -12.90 -9.06 -14.06
C LEU A 146 -14.06 -8.86 -15.03
N LYS A 147 -14.34 -7.60 -15.37
CA LYS A 147 -15.40 -7.23 -16.31
C LYS A 147 -14.84 -6.35 -17.41
N TYR A 148 -15.23 -6.57 -18.66
CA TYR A 148 -14.86 -5.64 -19.73
C TYR A 148 -15.67 -4.37 -19.62
N ALA A 149 -15.04 -3.22 -19.88
CA ALA A 149 -15.71 -1.92 -19.92
C ALA A 149 -16.90 -1.90 -20.92
N ALA A 150 -16.84 -2.73 -21.96
CA ALA A 150 -17.90 -2.88 -22.96
C ALA A 150 -19.22 -3.44 -22.38
N ASP A 151 -19.10 -4.38 -21.43
CA ASP A 151 -20.21 -5.16 -20.87
C ASP A 151 -20.98 -4.42 -19.77
N PHE A 152 -20.47 -3.27 -19.34
CA PHE A 152 -21.19 -2.43 -18.39
C PHE A 152 -22.36 -1.70 -19.07
N LYS A 153 -23.58 -2.14 -18.74
CA LYS A 153 -24.81 -1.35 -18.98
C LYS A 153 -24.85 -0.11 -18.06
N LYS A 154 -24.43 -0.25 -16.81
CA LYS A 154 -24.18 0.83 -15.83
C LYS A 154 -23.04 0.39 -14.90
N LEU A 155 -22.03 1.24 -14.70
CA LEU A 155 -21.06 1.04 -13.61
C LEU A 155 -21.80 1.28 -12.28
N GLN A 156 -21.57 0.43 -11.29
CA GLN A 156 -22.09 0.65 -9.93
C GLN A 156 -21.33 1.82 -9.26
N LYS A 157 -21.83 2.28 -8.12
CA LYS A 157 -21.15 3.26 -7.26
C LYS A 157 -19.93 2.59 -6.64
N SER A 158 -18.77 2.72 -7.28
CA SER A 158 -17.51 2.20 -6.78
C SER A 158 -16.36 2.71 -7.64
N GLY A 159 -15.13 2.53 -7.14
CA GLY A 159 -13.92 2.69 -7.93
C GLY A 159 -13.52 1.38 -8.59
N TYR A 160 -12.89 1.45 -9.76
CA TYR A 160 -12.41 0.31 -10.53
C TYR A 160 -10.96 0.53 -10.94
N ILE A 161 -10.13 -0.49 -10.84
CA ILE A 161 -8.81 -0.50 -11.48
C ILE A 161 -9.00 -0.92 -12.93
N ALA A 162 -8.47 -0.12 -13.85
CA ALA A 162 -8.51 -0.39 -15.28
C ALA A 162 -7.18 -0.99 -15.74
N TYR A 163 -7.26 -2.14 -16.39
CA TYR A 163 -6.15 -2.85 -17.01
C TYR A 163 -6.32 -2.90 -18.52
N LYS A 164 -5.19 -3.06 -19.22
CA LYS A 164 -5.15 -3.33 -20.65
C LYS A 164 -4.29 -4.56 -20.90
N LEU A 165 -4.86 -5.53 -21.61
CA LEU A 165 -4.18 -6.71 -22.10
C LEU A 165 -3.64 -6.44 -23.51
N LYS A 166 -2.34 -6.64 -23.72
CA LYS A 166 -1.70 -6.59 -25.05
C LYS A 166 -0.84 -7.83 -25.21
N GLY A 167 -1.29 -8.79 -26.03
CA GLY A 167 -0.68 -10.13 -26.07
C GLY A 167 -0.83 -10.82 -24.71
N SER A 168 0.26 -11.34 -24.17
CA SER A 168 0.33 -11.94 -22.83
C SER A 168 0.58 -10.94 -21.70
N HIS A 169 0.62 -9.63 -22.00
CA HIS A 169 0.97 -8.62 -21.01
C HIS A 169 -0.25 -7.84 -20.49
N LEU A 170 -0.56 -8.00 -19.21
CA LEU A 170 -1.57 -7.24 -18.49
C LEU A 170 -0.92 -6.03 -17.80
N SER A 171 -1.38 -4.83 -18.13
CA SER A 171 -0.81 -3.59 -17.59
C SER A 171 -1.89 -2.70 -16.96
N MET A 172 -1.65 -2.21 -15.75
CA MET A 172 -2.54 -1.23 -15.10
C MET A 172 -2.47 0.10 -15.87
N GLN A 173 -3.62 0.63 -16.25
CA GLN A 173 -3.74 1.88 -17.01
C GLN A 173 -4.20 3.04 -16.14
N GLY A 174 -4.95 2.77 -15.09
CA GLY A 174 -5.44 3.81 -14.18
C GLY A 174 -6.58 3.33 -13.31
N ILE A 175 -7.26 4.30 -12.69
CA ILE A 175 -8.38 4.08 -11.78
C ILE A 175 -9.58 4.86 -12.29
N ILE A 176 -10.74 4.19 -12.37
CA ILE A 176 -12.01 4.79 -12.73
C ILE A 176 -12.80 5.04 -11.44
N PHE A 177 -13.32 6.25 -11.28
CA PHE A 177 -14.29 6.58 -10.23
C PHE A 177 -15.62 6.89 -10.89
N ASN A 178 -16.68 6.20 -10.44
CA ASN A 178 -18.04 6.46 -10.89
C ASN A 178 -18.86 7.00 -9.72
N PHE A 179 -19.41 8.19 -9.89
CA PHE A 179 -20.31 8.81 -8.93
C PHE A 179 -21.69 8.98 -9.58
N PRO A 180 -22.58 7.98 -9.44
CA PRO A 180 -23.91 8.01 -10.06
C PRO A 180 -24.73 9.23 -9.67
N GLU A 181 -24.57 9.74 -8.44
CA GLU A 181 -25.27 10.92 -7.91
C GLU A 181 -24.99 12.17 -8.73
N PHE A 182 -23.77 12.28 -9.27
CA PHE A 182 -23.36 13.40 -10.12
C PHE A 182 -23.46 13.08 -11.61
N GLN A 183 -23.92 11.88 -11.97
CA GLN A 183 -23.89 11.35 -13.34
C GLN A 183 -22.51 11.53 -14.01
N ARG A 184 -21.45 11.39 -13.21
CA ARG A 184 -20.08 11.70 -13.62
C ARG A 184 -19.14 10.54 -13.38
N MET A 185 -18.22 10.40 -14.31
CA MET A 185 -17.17 9.41 -14.30
C MET A 185 -15.82 10.09 -14.46
N PHE A 186 -14.82 9.56 -13.79
CA PHE A 186 -13.46 10.08 -13.80
C PHE A 186 -12.51 8.92 -14.07
N PHE A 187 -11.50 9.14 -14.91
CA PHE A 187 -10.47 8.14 -15.19
C PHE A 187 -9.11 8.74 -14.94
N VAL A 188 -8.49 8.39 -13.81
CA VAL A 188 -7.17 8.86 -13.42
C VAL A 188 -6.12 7.93 -14.01
N PRO A 189 -5.29 8.38 -14.98
CA PRO A 189 -4.24 7.54 -15.55
C PRO A 189 -3.18 7.19 -14.50
N ILE A 190 -2.65 5.97 -14.56
CA ILE A 190 -1.65 5.48 -13.61
C ILE A 190 -0.41 6.39 -13.55
N LYS A 191 0.00 6.97 -14.69
CA LYS A 191 1.11 7.93 -14.75
C LYS A 191 0.85 9.16 -13.88
N GLN A 192 -0.37 9.70 -13.88
CA GLN A 192 -0.70 10.86 -13.05
C GLN A 192 -0.80 10.48 -11.58
N TYR A 193 -1.38 9.32 -11.27
CA TYR A 193 -1.41 8.79 -9.91
C TYR A 193 0.00 8.59 -9.33
N ASN A 194 0.90 7.97 -10.09
CA ASN A 194 2.30 7.76 -9.70
C ASN A 194 3.05 9.08 -9.52
N ARG A 195 2.78 10.08 -10.36
CA ARG A 195 3.35 11.43 -10.21
C ARG A 195 2.91 12.06 -8.88
N GLN A 196 1.64 11.92 -8.50
CA GLN A 196 1.16 12.40 -7.20
C GLN A 196 1.86 11.69 -6.04
N GLY A 197 2.03 10.37 -6.11
CA GLY A 197 2.79 9.61 -5.11
C GLY A 197 4.25 10.08 -4.99
N SER A 198 4.88 10.40 -6.11
CA SER A 198 6.25 10.94 -6.14
C SER A 198 6.31 12.32 -5.47
N GLN A 199 5.33 13.19 -5.72
CA GLN A 199 5.24 14.50 -5.05
C GLN A 199 5.05 14.36 -3.53
N LEU A 200 4.25 13.38 -3.07
CA LEU A 200 4.13 13.09 -1.65
C LEU A 200 5.49 12.70 -1.04
N LEU A 201 6.24 11.82 -1.70
CA LEU A 201 7.57 11.42 -1.24
C LEU A 201 8.53 12.61 -1.13
N VAL A 202 8.53 13.51 -2.11
CA VAL A 202 9.30 14.77 -2.06
C VAL A 202 8.87 15.63 -0.86
N SER A 203 7.56 15.77 -0.62
CA SER A 203 7.06 16.54 0.52
C SER A 203 7.45 15.92 1.87
N ILE A 204 7.42 14.58 1.99
CA ILE A 204 7.90 13.86 3.18
C ILE A 204 9.40 14.10 3.38
N TYR A 205 10.19 13.96 2.31
CA TYR A 205 11.63 14.20 2.35
C TYR A 205 11.96 15.64 2.81
N ASN A 206 11.29 16.64 2.23
CA ASN A 206 11.46 18.04 2.59
C ASN A 206 11.07 18.31 4.05
N TYR A 207 9.97 17.71 4.53
CA TYR A 207 9.56 17.83 5.93
C TYR A 207 10.64 17.28 6.87
N LEU A 208 11.17 16.09 6.58
CA LEU A 208 12.19 15.48 7.41
C LEU A 208 13.52 16.25 7.37
N ASN A 209 13.85 16.90 6.24
CA ASN A 209 15.00 17.77 6.12
C ASN A 209 14.84 19.09 6.88
N TYR A 210 13.63 19.63 6.93
CA TYR A 210 13.35 20.84 7.69
C TYR A 210 13.39 20.57 9.22
N TYR A 211 13.03 19.35 9.64
CA TYR A 211 13.11 18.91 11.03
C TYR A 211 14.09 17.72 11.19
N PRO A 212 15.40 17.93 10.94
CA PRO A 212 16.37 16.85 10.92
C PRO A 212 16.63 16.31 12.33
N THR A 213 16.77 14.99 12.45
CA THR A 213 17.29 14.34 13.66
C THR A 213 18.34 13.30 13.28
N LYS A 214 19.12 12.82 14.25
CA LYS A 214 20.11 11.76 13.98
C LYS A 214 19.41 10.46 13.62
N GLU A 215 18.27 10.20 14.25
CA GLU A 215 17.48 8.97 14.14
C GLU A 215 16.73 8.86 12.82
N ASN A 216 16.43 9.98 12.16
CA ASN A 216 15.78 9.99 10.84
C ASN A 216 16.76 10.10 9.67
N LEU A 217 18.08 10.21 9.92
CA LEU A 217 19.09 10.31 8.87
C LEU A 217 19.08 9.10 7.93
N PRO A 218 19.06 7.83 8.41
CA PRO A 218 19.04 6.67 7.51
C PRO A 218 17.83 6.67 6.57
N PHE A 219 16.65 7.04 7.10
CA PHE A 219 15.44 7.15 6.29
C PHE A 219 15.53 8.30 5.27
N ARG A 220 16.13 9.44 5.62
CA ARG A 220 16.34 10.56 4.68
C ARG A 220 17.29 10.20 3.56
N GLU A 221 18.38 9.49 3.85
CA GLU A 221 19.31 8.99 2.83
C GLU A 221 18.63 8.00 1.88
N LEU A 222 17.79 7.11 2.42
CA LEU A 222 17.00 6.18 1.62
C LEU A 222 16.02 6.93 0.69
N LEU A 223 15.30 7.92 1.22
CA LEU A 223 14.39 8.75 0.43
C LEU A 223 15.14 9.53 -0.65
N TYR A 224 16.29 10.12 -0.33
CA TYR A 224 17.11 10.83 -1.30
C TYR A 224 17.52 9.91 -2.45
N LYS A 225 18.12 8.74 -2.16
CA LYS A 225 18.48 7.74 -3.17
C LYS A 225 17.29 7.34 -4.05
N ARG A 226 16.12 7.15 -3.45
CA ARG A 226 14.90 6.79 -4.19
C ARG A 226 14.42 7.92 -5.10
N LEU A 227 14.52 9.16 -4.66
CA LEU A 227 14.12 10.35 -5.43
C LEU A 227 15.14 10.69 -6.53
N SER A 228 16.43 10.42 -6.34
CA SER A 228 17.47 10.65 -7.34
C SER A 228 17.47 9.65 -8.49
N ASN A 229 16.87 8.47 -8.30
CA ASN A 229 16.79 7.39 -9.30
C ASN A 229 15.49 7.41 -10.13
N ASN A 230 14.62 8.41 -9.93
CA ASN A 230 13.36 8.61 -10.66
C ASN A 230 13.49 9.78 -11.64
#